data_AF-A0A6B0QR91-F1
#
_entry.id   AF-A0A6B0QR91-F1
#
_cell.length_a   1.000
_cell.length_b   1.000
_cell.length_c   1.000
_cell.angle_alpha   90.00
_cell.angle_beta   90.00
_cell.angle_gamma   90.00
#
_symmetry.space_group_name_H-M   'P 1'
#
loop_
_entity.id
_entity.type
_entity.pdbx_description
1 polymer ?
#
loop_
_entity_poly.entity_id
_entity_poly.type
_entity_poly.pdbx_seq_one_letter_code
_entity_poly.pdbx_strand_id
1 'polypeptide(L)'
;MSVDLPAPQKLLARLLVLMSSPYKDEGHGIAMLNLLKTLSQSIAPSMANMWELEIPLLVKYLEVYMLCTNHLALSKGAQEHTEFTWNQKTWEDKLIQFLRNSLKKTRGSNWSLRLSKELNNQIESFDSPSLEKGFLYRALSFTLATGLEADKVEVLLLELLYKTDYSNDFDREGVILCFGLCARGQAKTVLGMLHDFEERIQESEQFWQIGAWQACMATMFQCVHFWGWKALESSTDHSDVAAPKEMTGFQMTLCSVLVRKLRQGPAPGAWGFIL
;
A
#
# COMPACT_ATOMS: atom_id res chain seq x y z
N MET A 1 -36.95 -10.63 -3.63
CA MET A 1 -35.90 -9.73 -4.13
C MET A 1 -34.58 -10.21 -3.54
N SER A 2 -33.77 -10.94 -4.30
CA SER A 2 -32.38 -11.18 -3.90
C SER A 2 -31.65 -9.85 -4.03
N VAL A 3 -31.23 -9.28 -2.90
CA VAL A 3 -30.26 -8.19 -2.93
C VAL A 3 -28.94 -8.85 -3.32
N ASP A 4 -28.53 -8.69 -4.57
CA ASP A 4 -27.23 -9.18 -5.04
C ASP A 4 -26.13 -8.37 -4.32
N LEU A 5 -25.64 -8.91 -3.22
CA LEU A 5 -24.55 -8.31 -2.46
C LEU A 5 -23.30 -8.30 -3.36
N PRO A 6 -22.51 -7.21 -3.37
CA PRO A 6 -21.21 -7.22 -4.02
C PRO A 6 -20.33 -8.34 -3.47
N ALA A 7 -19.39 -8.81 -4.29
CA ALA A 7 -18.46 -9.85 -3.88
C ALA A 7 -17.83 -9.51 -2.51
N PRO A 8 -17.69 -10.47 -1.59
CA PRO A 8 -17.17 -10.23 -0.25
C PRO A 8 -15.89 -9.40 -0.17
N GLN A 9 -14.94 -9.62 -1.09
CA GLN A 9 -13.68 -8.88 -1.17
C GLN A 9 -13.88 -7.43 -1.61
N LYS A 10 -14.83 -7.19 -2.53
CA LYS A 10 -15.17 -5.85 -3.00
C LYS A 10 -15.77 -5.02 -1.88
N LEU A 11 -16.68 -5.64 -1.11
CA LEU A 11 -17.29 -5.03 0.06
C LEU A 11 -16.25 -4.71 1.13
N LEU A 12 -15.40 -5.68 1.49
CA LEU A 12 -14.32 -5.47 2.45
C LEU A 12 -13.36 -4.37 2.00
N ALA A 13 -12.90 -4.40 0.73
CA ALA A 13 -12.02 -3.38 0.18
C ALA A 13 -12.63 -1.97 0.29
N ARG A 14 -13.91 -1.82 -0.09
CA ARG A 14 -14.59 -0.53 -0.04
C ARG A 14 -14.74 -0.02 1.39
N LEU A 15 -15.23 -0.87 2.30
CA LEU A 15 -15.40 -0.50 3.71
C LEU A 15 -14.06 -0.16 4.37
N LEU A 16 -13.02 -0.95 4.11
CA LEU A 16 -11.71 -0.72 4.70
C LEU A 16 -11.14 0.65 4.32
N VAL A 17 -11.30 1.06 3.06
CA VAL A 17 -10.84 2.36 2.59
C VAL A 17 -11.67 3.49 3.17
N LEU A 18 -13.00 3.39 3.18
CA LEU A 18 -13.86 4.43 3.76
C LEU A 18 -13.68 4.56 5.27
N MET A 19 -13.34 3.46 5.96
CA MET A 19 -13.03 3.50 7.39
C MET A 19 -11.75 4.27 7.71
N SER A 20 -10.87 4.58 6.75
CA SER A 20 -9.69 5.40 7.02
C SER A 20 -10.06 6.83 7.42
N SER A 21 -11.21 7.34 6.97
CA SER A 21 -11.78 8.64 7.33
C SER A 21 -13.05 8.48 8.19
N PRO A 22 -12.95 7.90 9.41
CA PRO A 22 -14.10 7.40 10.16
C PRO A 22 -15.11 8.48 10.60
N TYR A 23 -14.69 9.75 10.59
CA TYR A 23 -15.52 10.91 10.98
C TYR A 23 -16.04 11.73 9.80
N LYS A 24 -15.73 11.33 8.56
CA LYS A 24 -16.22 12.01 7.37
C LYS A 24 -17.72 11.74 7.20
N ASP A 25 -18.42 12.73 6.65
CA ASP A 25 -19.84 12.68 6.31
C ASP A 25 -20.71 12.06 7.42
N GLU A 26 -20.78 12.67 8.62
CA GLU A 26 -21.59 12.19 9.79
C GLU A 26 -21.00 11.09 10.69
N GLY A 27 -19.80 10.57 10.41
CA GLY A 27 -19.12 9.67 11.36
C GLY A 27 -19.50 8.19 11.23
N HIS A 28 -19.46 7.70 9.99
CA HIS A 28 -19.85 6.34 9.64
C HIS A 28 -18.84 5.24 10.02
N GLY A 29 -17.67 5.58 10.56
CA GLY A 29 -16.63 4.59 10.91
C GLY A 29 -17.12 3.46 11.81
N ILE A 30 -17.86 3.80 12.88
CA ILE A 30 -18.43 2.83 13.81
C ILE A 30 -19.51 1.97 13.12
N ALA A 31 -20.37 2.59 12.30
CA ALA A 31 -21.40 1.88 11.56
C ALA A 31 -20.80 0.87 10.56
N MET A 32 -19.73 1.25 9.85
CA MET A 32 -19.02 0.38 8.92
C MET A 32 -18.35 -0.81 9.62
N LEU A 33 -17.73 -0.59 10.79
CA LEU A 33 -17.18 -1.66 11.62
C LEU A 33 -18.26 -2.62 12.09
N ASN A 34 -19.40 -2.11 12.57
CA ASN A 34 -20.51 -2.93 13.01
C ASN A 34 -21.13 -3.73 11.86
N LEU A 35 -21.25 -3.12 10.68
CA LEU A 35 -21.66 -3.81 9.46
C LEU A 35 -20.71 -4.98 9.13
N LEU A 36 -19.39 -4.74 9.18
CA LEU A 36 -18.39 -5.77 8.92
C LEU A 36 -18.47 -6.91 9.94
N LYS A 37 -18.73 -6.59 11.21
CA LYS A 37 -18.95 -7.58 12.27
C LYS A 37 -20.19 -8.43 12.01
N THR A 38 -21.32 -7.80 11.69
CA THR A 38 -22.58 -8.48 11.39
C THR A 38 -22.46 -9.39 10.17
N LEU A 39 -21.71 -8.97 9.15
CA LEU A 39 -21.51 -9.72 7.92
C LEU A 39 -20.28 -10.64 7.95
N SER A 40 -19.61 -10.79 9.09
CA SER A 40 -18.35 -11.53 9.20
C SER A 40 -18.46 -12.98 8.71
N GLN A 41 -19.53 -13.68 9.09
CA GLN A 41 -19.77 -15.07 8.68
C GLN A 41 -20.13 -15.21 7.20
N SER A 42 -20.75 -14.20 6.58
CA SER A 42 -21.11 -14.26 5.15
C SER A 42 -19.97 -13.81 4.23
N ILE A 43 -19.20 -12.80 4.66
CA ILE A 43 -18.06 -12.28 3.92
C ILE A 43 -16.88 -13.23 4.07
N ALA A 44 -16.56 -13.64 5.29
CA ALA A 44 -15.26 -14.19 5.61
C ALA A 44 -15.32 -15.21 6.76
N PRO A 45 -15.92 -16.40 6.55
CA PRO A 45 -16.05 -17.42 7.60
C PRO A 45 -14.72 -17.74 8.31
N SER A 46 -13.61 -17.79 7.55
CA SER A 46 -12.27 -18.07 8.08
C SER A 46 -11.69 -16.95 8.96
N MET A 47 -12.20 -15.73 8.85
CA MET A 47 -11.76 -14.55 9.62
C MET A 47 -12.76 -14.18 10.72
N ALA A 48 -13.99 -14.69 10.68
CA ALA A 48 -15.10 -14.25 11.52
C ALA A 48 -14.78 -14.27 13.02
N ASN A 49 -14.25 -15.38 13.54
CA ASN A 49 -13.88 -15.49 14.96
C ASN A 49 -12.83 -14.44 15.39
N MET A 50 -11.92 -14.07 14.48
CA MET A 50 -10.92 -13.03 14.76
C MET A 50 -11.56 -11.64 14.70
N TRP A 51 -12.45 -11.39 13.72
CA TRP A 51 -13.18 -10.13 13.61
C TRP A 51 -14.08 -9.86 14.81
N GLU A 52 -14.69 -10.90 15.39
CA GLU A 52 -15.48 -10.79 16.63
C GLU A 52 -14.68 -10.25 17.82
N LEU A 53 -13.37 -10.46 17.83
CA LEU A 53 -12.46 -9.95 18.87
C LEU A 53 -11.86 -8.59 18.51
N GLU A 54 -11.41 -8.40 17.27
CA GLU A 54 -10.70 -7.18 16.87
C GLU A 54 -11.63 -5.99 16.59
N ILE A 55 -12.80 -6.21 15.97
CA ILE A 55 -13.71 -5.11 15.62
C ILE A 55 -14.19 -4.34 16.86
N PRO A 56 -14.60 -4.97 17.97
CA PRO A 56 -14.98 -4.23 19.18
C PRO A 56 -13.87 -3.32 19.73
N LEU A 57 -12.60 -3.70 19.56
CA LEU A 57 -11.46 -2.89 19.99
C LEU A 57 -11.30 -1.64 19.11
N LEU A 58 -11.53 -1.78 17.80
CA LEU A 58 -11.55 -0.65 16.87
C LEU A 58 -12.72 0.29 17.13
N VAL A 59 -13.92 -0.26 17.38
CA VAL A 59 -15.11 0.53 17.75
C VAL A 59 -14.84 1.32 19.02
N LYS A 60 -14.35 0.66 20.08
CA LYS A 60 -14.01 1.32 21.34
C LYS A 60 -13.00 2.46 21.15
N TYR A 61 -12.02 2.29 20.26
CA TYR A 61 -11.05 3.34 19.95
C TYR A 61 -11.73 4.58 19.35
N LEU A 62 -12.68 4.41 18.42
CA LEU A 62 -13.45 5.51 17.84
C LEU A 62 -14.41 6.15 18.85
N GLU A 63 -15.09 5.34 19.68
CA GLU A 63 -16.02 5.82 20.72
C GLU A 63 -15.32 6.69 21.78
N VAL A 64 -14.15 6.25 22.27
CA VAL A 64 -13.38 7.03 23.24
C VAL A 64 -13.04 8.40 22.66
N TYR A 65 -12.64 8.47 21.40
CA TYR A 65 -12.34 9.74 20.75
C TYR A 65 -13.59 10.63 20.63
N MET A 66 -14.72 10.06 20.17
CA MET A 66 -15.99 10.79 20.05
C MET A 66 -16.50 11.32 21.40
N LEU A 67 -16.36 10.54 22.47
CA LEU A 67 -16.72 10.95 23.83
C LEU A 67 -15.82 12.07 24.35
N CYS A 68 -14.50 11.98 24.12
CA CYS A 68 -13.55 13.02 24.50
C CYS A 68 -13.80 14.34 23.75
N THR A 69 -14.15 14.30 22.46
CA THR A 69 -14.50 15.51 21.69
C THR A 69 -15.82 16.13 22.13
N ASN A 70 -16.83 15.32 22.45
CA ASN A 70 -18.12 15.81 22.93
C ASN A 70 -18.04 16.40 24.35
N HIS A 71 -17.18 15.83 25.21
CA HIS A 71 -16.94 16.34 26.56
C HIS A 71 -16.19 17.69 26.54
N LEU A 72 -15.19 17.84 25.66
CA LEU A 72 -14.47 19.12 25.44
C LEU A 72 -15.37 20.23 24.87
N ALA A 73 -16.35 19.89 24.02
CA ALA A 73 -17.30 20.86 23.48
C ALA A 73 -18.28 21.42 24.54
N LEU A 74 -18.58 20.63 25.58
CA LEU A 74 -19.43 21.01 26.72
C LEU A 74 -18.66 21.74 27.84
N SER A 75 -17.34 21.56 27.94
CA SER A 75 -16.49 22.25 28.93
C SER A 75 -15.76 23.46 28.35
N LYS A 76 -16.48 24.45 27.81
CA LYS A 76 -15.90 25.79 27.58
C LYS A 76 -15.63 26.46 28.92
N GLY A 77 -14.51 26.11 29.55
CA GLY A 77 -14.09 26.67 30.84
C GLY A 77 -12.99 25.92 31.59
N ALA A 78 -12.49 24.78 31.10
CA ALA A 78 -11.36 24.09 31.71
C ALA A 78 -10.13 24.17 30.80
N GLN A 79 -9.22 25.07 31.15
CA GLN A 79 -7.86 25.08 30.62
C GLN A 79 -7.02 24.05 31.39
N GLU A 80 -6.02 23.50 30.70
CA GLU A 80 -4.88 22.70 31.20
C GLU A 80 -5.03 21.16 31.16
N HIS A 81 -4.37 20.58 30.12
CA HIS A 81 -3.90 19.20 29.97
C HIS A 81 -4.86 18.08 29.52
N THR A 82 -5.47 18.21 28.34
CA THR A 82 -5.86 17.01 27.55
C THR A 82 -5.37 17.08 26.12
N GLU A 83 -4.25 16.40 25.86
CA GLU A 83 -3.68 16.10 24.55
C GLU A 83 -4.50 15.01 23.84
N PHE A 84 -5.82 15.21 23.69
CA PHE A 84 -6.71 14.26 23.01
C PHE A 84 -6.99 14.72 21.58
N THR A 85 -5.94 14.77 20.76
CA THR A 85 -6.04 15.11 19.33
C THR A 85 -6.16 13.83 18.50
N TRP A 86 -6.99 13.85 17.46
CA TRP A 86 -7.14 12.71 16.55
C TRP A 86 -5.80 12.36 15.93
N ASN A 87 -5.34 11.13 16.13
CA ASN A 87 -4.12 10.63 15.52
C ASN A 87 -4.46 9.73 14.32
N GLN A 88 -4.62 10.36 13.15
CA GLN A 88 -4.95 9.69 11.89
C GLN A 88 -4.00 8.52 11.59
N LYS A 89 -2.69 8.72 11.77
CA LYS A 89 -1.68 7.69 11.51
C LYS A 89 -1.88 6.46 12.40
N THR A 90 -2.13 6.67 13.69
CA THR A 90 -2.38 5.59 14.65
C THR A 90 -3.65 4.82 14.29
N TRP A 91 -4.69 5.51 13.83
CA TRP A 91 -5.91 4.87 13.37
C TRP A 91 -5.66 4.00 12.13
N GLU A 92 -5.00 4.54 11.11
CA GLU A 92 -4.64 3.77 9.91
C GLU A 92 -3.75 2.58 10.24
N ASP A 93 -2.80 2.73 11.17
CA ASP A 93 -1.95 1.62 11.63
C ASP A 93 -2.77 0.49 12.26
N LYS A 94 -3.83 0.83 13.01
CA LYS A 94 -4.77 -0.17 13.55
C LYS A 94 -5.57 -0.87 12.45
N LEU A 95 -6.04 -0.13 11.44
CA LEU A 95 -6.74 -0.72 10.29
C LEU A 95 -5.82 -1.64 9.46
N ILE A 96 -4.57 -1.23 9.24
CA ILE A 96 -3.56 -2.07 8.58
C ILE A 96 -3.28 -3.32 9.42
N GLN A 97 -3.20 -3.22 10.74
CA GLN A 97 -3.00 -4.37 11.62
C GLN A 97 -4.18 -5.35 11.56
N PHE A 98 -5.41 -4.84 11.53
CA PHE A 98 -6.63 -5.62 11.33
C PHE A 98 -6.61 -6.35 9.97
N LEU A 99 -6.26 -5.64 8.89
CA LEU A 99 -6.08 -6.23 7.55
C LEU A 99 -5.02 -7.34 7.56
N ARG A 100 -3.87 -7.09 8.19
CA ARG A 100 -2.77 -8.05 8.29
C ARG A 100 -3.19 -9.32 9.01
N ASN A 101 -3.94 -9.20 10.11
CA ASN A 101 -4.45 -10.36 10.85
C ASN A 101 -5.50 -11.12 10.05
N SER A 102 -6.34 -10.41 9.29
CA SER A 102 -7.30 -10.99 8.34
C SER A 102 -6.61 -11.83 7.26
N LEU A 103 -5.55 -11.29 6.64
CA LEU A 103 -4.79 -11.98 5.60
C LEU A 103 -4.07 -13.23 6.12
N LYS A 104 -3.57 -13.22 7.36
CA LYS A 104 -2.97 -14.42 7.98
C LYS A 104 -3.93 -15.61 8.03
N LYS A 105 -5.23 -15.35 8.23
CA LYS A 105 -6.27 -16.40 8.29
C LYS A 105 -6.69 -16.93 6.93
N THR A 106 -6.29 -16.27 5.84
CA THR A 106 -6.66 -16.64 4.47
C THR A 106 -5.49 -17.12 3.63
N ARG A 107 -4.33 -17.38 4.27
CA ARG A 107 -3.15 -17.96 3.62
C ARG A 107 -3.50 -19.27 2.90
N GLY A 108 -2.96 -19.44 1.71
CA GLY A 108 -3.20 -20.63 0.86
C GLY A 108 -4.52 -20.61 0.10
N SER A 109 -5.33 -19.54 0.22
CA SER A 109 -6.54 -19.35 -0.58
C SER A 109 -6.36 -18.24 -1.61
N ASN A 110 -7.26 -18.17 -2.61
CA ASN A 110 -7.31 -17.06 -3.57
C ASN A 110 -7.88 -15.76 -2.99
N TRP A 111 -8.10 -15.70 -1.66
CA TRP A 111 -8.72 -14.55 -1.01
C TRP A 111 -7.88 -13.28 -1.13
N SER A 112 -6.60 -13.35 -0.78
CA SER A 112 -5.67 -12.21 -0.88
C SER A 112 -5.56 -11.69 -2.30
N LEU A 113 -5.57 -12.59 -3.30
CA LEU A 113 -5.51 -12.22 -4.72
C LEU A 113 -6.75 -11.45 -5.15
N ARG A 114 -7.93 -11.95 -4.79
CA ARG A 114 -9.20 -11.27 -5.08
C ARG A 114 -9.28 -9.94 -4.35
N LEU A 115 -8.83 -9.87 -3.09
CA LEU A 115 -8.80 -8.62 -2.34
C LEU A 115 -7.85 -7.59 -2.96
N SER A 116 -6.64 -7.98 -3.37
CA SER A 116 -5.70 -7.08 -4.04
C SER A 116 -6.27 -6.53 -5.34
N LYS A 117 -6.93 -7.37 -6.15
CA LYS A 117 -7.63 -6.92 -7.37
C LYS A 117 -8.72 -5.91 -7.05
N GLU A 118 -9.56 -6.21 -6.07
CA GLU A 118 -10.63 -5.30 -5.67
C GLU A 118 -10.11 -3.99 -5.09
N LEU A 119 -9.01 -3.98 -4.33
CA LEU A 119 -8.34 -2.75 -3.88
C LEU A 119 -7.78 -1.97 -5.08
N ASN A 120 -7.04 -2.64 -5.96
CA ASN A 120 -6.45 -2.02 -7.15
C ASN A 120 -7.53 -1.34 -8.01
N ASN A 121 -8.67 -2.01 -8.24
CA ASN A 121 -9.75 -1.51 -9.09
C ASN A 121 -10.40 -0.22 -8.58
N GLN A 122 -10.32 0.10 -7.29
CA GLN A 122 -10.96 1.32 -6.76
C GLN A 122 -10.04 2.53 -6.74
N ILE A 123 -8.76 2.39 -7.11
CA ILE A 123 -7.79 3.50 -7.06
C ILE A 123 -8.30 4.70 -7.86
N GLU A 124 -8.81 4.47 -9.07
CA GLU A 124 -9.36 5.52 -9.94
C GLU A 124 -10.67 6.13 -9.41
N SER A 125 -11.35 5.46 -8.47
CA SER A 125 -12.62 5.93 -7.90
C SER A 125 -12.46 6.95 -6.77
N PHE A 126 -11.23 7.21 -6.33
CA PHE A 126 -10.94 8.19 -5.29
C PHE A 126 -10.12 9.35 -5.88
N ASP A 127 -10.49 10.55 -5.47
CA ASP A 127 -9.80 11.78 -5.90
C ASP A 127 -8.36 11.82 -5.41
N SER A 128 -7.48 12.44 -6.21
CA SER A 128 -6.08 12.71 -5.86
C SER A 128 -5.87 14.20 -5.60
N PRO A 129 -5.29 14.62 -4.46
CA PRO A 129 -4.94 13.81 -3.28
C PRO A 129 -6.15 13.61 -2.34
N SER A 130 -6.24 12.43 -1.71
CA SER A 130 -7.20 12.19 -0.63
C SER A 130 -6.66 11.20 0.39
N LEU A 131 -7.16 11.30 1.62
CA LEU A 131 -6.81 10.42 2.73
C LEU A 131 -7.19 8.97 2.42
N GLU A 132 -8.38 8.76 1.86
CA GLU A 132 -8.87 7.47 1.42
C GLU A 132 -7.96 6.84 0.37
N LYS A 133 -7.55 7.61 -0.66
CA LYS A 133 -6.66 7.10 -1.71
C LYS A 133 -5.26 6.77 -1.17
N GLY A 134 -4.72 7.60 -0.27
CA GLY A 134 -3.43 7.33 0.38
C GLY A 134 -3.47 6.04 1.21
N PHE A 135 -4.52 5.86 2.00
CA PHE A 135 -4.73 4.63 2.75
C PHE A 135 -4.97 3.43 1.82
N LEU A 136 -5.65 3.60 0.69
CA LEU A 136 -5.86 2.54 -0.30
C LEU A 136 -4.54 2.03 -0.89
N TYR A 137 -3.63 2.92 -1.31
CA TYR A 137 -2.28 2.50 -1.75
C TYR A 137 -1.59 1.70 -0.65
N ARG A 138 -1.67 2.15 0.60
CA ARG A 138 -1.08 1.46 1.75
C ARG A 138 -1.70 0.07 1.97
N ALA A 139 -3.03 -0.06 1.94
CA ALA A 139 -3.73 -1.32 2.11
C ALA A 139 -3.42 -2.32 0.98
N LEU A 140 -3.39 -1.85 -0.28
CA LEU A 140 -2.96 -2.65 -1.42
C LEU A 140 -1.53 -3.14 -1.23
N SER A 141 -0.61 -2.24 -0.88
CA SER A 141 0.80 -2.56 -0.62
C SER A 141 0.96 -3.70 0.38
N PHE A 142 0.27 -3.61 1.53
CA PHE A 142 0.33 -4.65 2.56
C PHE A 142 -0.27 -5.97 2.09
N THR A 143 -1.35 -5.92 1.32
CA THR A 143 -2.01 -7.12 0.79
C THR A 143 -1.11 -7.87 -0.19
N LEU A 144 -0.48 -7.15 -1.12
CA LEU A 144 0.49 -7.71 -2.07
C LEU A 144 1.71 -8.29 -1.34
N ALA A 145 2.31 -7.52 -0.42
CA ALA A 145 3.54 -7.92 0.26
C ALA A 145 3.39 -9.14 1.19
N THR A 146 2.19 -9.39 1.73
CA THR A 146 1.99 -10.44 2.75
C THR A 146 1.12 -11.61 2.31
N GLY A 147 0.38 -11.45 1.21
CA GLY A 147 -0.71 -12.33 0.84
C GLY A 147 -0.53 -13.14 -0.44
N LEU A 148 0.52 -12.91 -1.23
CA LEU A 148 0.63 -13.43 -2.60
C LEU A 148 1.98 -14.08 -2.93
N GLU A 149 1.91 -15.03 -3.86
CA GLU A 149 3.06 -15.62 -4.55
C GLU A 149 3.66 -14.62 -5.55
N ALA A 150 4.93 -14.82 -5.91
CA ALA A 150 5.71 -13.89 -6.72
C ALA A 150 5.06 -13.55 -8.08
N ASP A 151 4.58 -14.57 -8.80
CA ASP A 151 3.91 -14.43 -10.10
C ASP A 151 2.67 -13.53 -10.03
N LYS A 152 1.90 -13.65 -8.95
CA LYS A 152 0.67 -12.86 -8.73
C LYS A 152 0.99 -11.42 -8.34
N VAL A 153 2.05 -11.21 -7.55
CA VAL A 153 2.52 -9.86 -7.18
C VAL A 153 3.02 -9.12 -8.42
N GLU A 154 3.79 -9.80 -9.28
CA GLU A 154 4.32 -9.23 -10.51
C GLU A 154 3.22 -8.69 -11.42
N VAL A 155 2.21 -9.50 -11.72
CA VAL A 155 1.09 -9.11 -12.59
C VAL A 155 0.35 -7.87 -12.05
N LEU A 156 0.08 -7.83 -10.74
CA LEU A 156 -0.67 -6.73 -10.13
C LEU A 156 0.15 -5.44 -10.04
N LEU A 157 1.45 -5.54 -9.79
CA LEU A 157 2.33 -4.37 -9.78
C LEU A 157 2.54 -3.81 -11.20
N LEU A 158 2.63 -4.66 -12.23
CA LEU A 158 2.64 -4.22 -13.63
C LEU A 158 1.33 -3.50 -13.99
N GLU A 159 0.19 -4.08 -13.65
CA GLU A 159 -1.12 -3.45 -13.85
C GLU A 159 -1.18 -2.06 -13.19
N LEU A 160 -0.67 -1.95 -11.97
CA LEU A 160 -0.55 -0.69 -11.26
C LEU A 160 0.34 0.32 -12.00
N LEU A 161 1.49 -0.11 -12.51
CA LEU A 161 2.38 0.77 -13.28
C LEU A 161 1.71 1.31 -14.55
N TYR A 162 0.95 0.48 -15.27
CA TYR A 162 0.33 0.91 -16.52
C TYR A 162 -0.80 1.92 -16.35
N LYS A 163 -1.55 1.85 -15.25
CA LYS A 163 -2.73 2.71 -15.04
C LYS A 163 -2.46 3.97 -14.21
N THR A 164 -1.27 4.11 -13.65
CA THR A 164 -0.96 5.21 -12.76
C THR A 164 -0.81 6.52 -13.52
N ASP A 165 -1.44 7.58 -13.02
CA ASP A 165 -1.21 8.94 -13.48
C ASP A 165 0.12 9.46 -12.95
N TYR A 166 1.18 9.31 -13.73
CA TYR A 166 2.51 9.81 -13.38
C TYR A 166 2.66 11.33 -13.49
N SER A 167 1.64 12.07 -13.91
CA SER A 167 1.67 13.54 -13.82
C SER A 167 1.37 14.02 -12.40
N ASN A 168 0.75 13.17 -11.58
CA ASN A 168 0.34 13.48 -10.22
C ASN A 168 1.33 12.92 -9.18
N ASP A 169 1.99 13.80 -8.43
CA ASP A 169 2.96 13.45 -7.37
C ASP A 169 2.39 12.47 -6.35
N PHE A 170 1.13 12.64 -5.96
CA PHE A 170 0.47 11.79 -4.97
C PHE A 170 0.31 10.36 -5.47
N ASP A 171 -0.11 10.19 -6.72
CA ASP A 171 -0.25 8.87 -7.33
C ASP A 171 1.11 8.22 -7.59
N ARG A 172 2.12 9.00 -7.99
CA ARG A 172 3.52 8.54 -8.09
C ARG A 172 4.03 7.96 -6.77
N GLU A 173 3.91 8.71 -5.68
CA GLU A 173 4.33 8.26 -4.34
C GLU A 173 3.52 7.05 -3.85
N GLY A 174 2.23 6.97 -4.19
CA GLY A 174 1.39 5.81 -3.89
C GLY A 174 1.89 4.51 -4.52
N VAL A 175 2.32 4.56 -5.78
CA VAL A 175 2.95 3.42 -6.46
C VAL A 175 4.30 3.09 -5.86
N ILE A 176 5.14 4.09 -5.60
CA ILE A 176 6.45 3.88 -4.98
C ILE A 176 6.30 3.13 -3.65
N LEU A 177 5.33 3.52 -2.82
CA LEU A 177 5.00 2.83 -1.57
C LEU A 177 4.65 1.34 -1.79
N CYS A 178 3.82 1.05 -2.80
CA CYS A 178 3.43 -0.32 -3.14
C CYS A 178 4.63 -1.18 -3.46
N PHE A 179 5.52 -0.68 -4.32
CA PHE A 179 6.73 -1.38 -4.73
C PHE A 179 7.70 -1.55 -3.58
N GLY A 180 7.95 -0.50 -2.80
CA GLY A 180 8.85 -0.54 -1.64
C GLY A 180 8.43 -1.56 -0.59
N LEU A 181 7.13 -1.65 -0.30
CA LEU A 181 6.60 -2.65 0.64
C LEU A 181 6.66 -4.08 0.09
N CYS A 182 6.33 -4.29 -1.19
CA CYS A 182 6.45 -5.62 -1.81
C CYS A 182 7.90 -6.11 -1.86
N ALA A 183 8.82 -5.20 -2.16
CA ALA A 183 10.24 -5.48 -2.23
C ALA A 183 10.84 -5.98 -0.90
N ARG A 184 10.24 -5.63 0.25
CA ARG A 184 10.69 -6.12 1.57
C ARG A 184 10.61 -7.65 1.68
N GLY A 185 9.66 -8.29 0.99
CA GLY A 185 9.48 -9.74 1.01
C GLY A 185 9.78 -10.44 -0.32
N GLN A 186 9.82 -9.69 -1.43
CA GLN A 186 9.91 -10.23 -2.79
C GLN A 186 10.83 -9.37 -3.69
N ALA A 187 11.99 -8.95 -3.17
CA ALA A 187 12.90 -8.04 -3.86
C ALA A 187 13.25 -8.48 -5.29
N LYS A 188 13.57 -9.77 -5.50
CA LYS A 188 13.92 -10.31 -6.81
C LYS A 188 12.80 -10.16 -7.84
N THR A 189 11.57 -10.48 -7.44
CA THR A 189 10.37 -10.36 -8.28
C THR A 189 10.13 -8.90 -8.67
N VAL A 190 10.15 -8.00 -7.68
CA VAL A 190 9.88 -6.58 -7.90
C VAL A 190 10.93 -5.96 -8.83
N LEU A 191 12.20 -6.30 -8.65
CA LEU A 191 13.27 -5.77 -9.49
C LEU A 191 13.30 -6.35 -10.90
N GLY A 192 13.12 -7.66 -11.05
CA GLY A 192 13.07 -8.28 -12.37
C GLY A 192 11.96 -7.63 -13.21
N MET A 193 10.80 -7.42 -12.59
CA MET A 193 9.69 -6.76 -13.24
C MET A 193 9.95 -5.27 -13.54
N LEU A 194 10.57 -4.51 -12.64
CA LEU A 194 10.94 -3.10 -12.91
C LEU A 194 11.94 -3.00 -14.06
N HIS A 195 12.88 -3.93 -14.16
CA HIS A 195 13.84 -4.02 -15.25
C HIS A 195 13.13 -4.32 -16.58
N ASP A 196 12.28 -5.36 -16.60
CA ASP A 196 11.51 -5.73 -17.79
C ASP A 196 10.58 -4.61 -18.23
N PHE A 197 10.03 -3.86 -17.29
CA PHE A 197 9.21 -2.68 -17.57
C PHE A 197 10.04 -1.52 -18.13
N GLU A 198 11.26 -1.29 -17.60
CA GLU A 198 12.18 -0.30 -18.14
C GLU A 198 12.57 -0.61 -19.59
N GLU A 199 12.92 -1.86 -19.91
CA GLU A 199 13.26 -2.28 -21.27
C GLU A 199 12.09 -2.03 -22.24
N ARG A 200 10.86 -2.38 -21.85
CA ARG A 200 9.65 -2.12 -22.66
C ARG A 200 9.36 -0.63 -22.84
N ILE A 201 9.66 0.19 -21.84
CA ILE A 201 9.59 1.65 -21.96
C ILE A 201 10.61 2.14 -22.98
N GLN A 202 11.84 1.66 -22.95
CA GLN A 202 12.91 2.09 -23.86
C GLN A 202 12.62 1.73 -25.32
N GLU A 203 11.87 0.67 -25.57
CA GLU A 203 11.50 0.21 -26.92
C GLU A 203 10.26 0.92 -27.50
N SER A 204 9.48 1.65 -26.70
CA SER A 204 8.28 2.35 -27.17
C SER A 204 8.56 3.84 -27.47
N GLU A 205 7.85 4.47 -28.42
CA GLU A 205 8.08 5.87 -28.84
C GLU A 205 7.14 6.90 -28.16
N GLN A 206 6.52 6.58 -27.02
CA GLN A 206 5.42 7.40 -26.46
C GLN A 206 5.85 8.38 -25.35
N PHE A 207 5.29 9.59 -25.38
CA PHE A 207 5.66 10.74 -24.52
C PHE A 207 5.38 10.55 -23.00
N TRP A 208 4.48 9.64 -22.61
CA TRP A 208 4.13 9.35 -21.20
C TRP A 208 5.27 8.67 -20.41
N GLN A 209 6.31 8.23 -21.11
CA GLN A 209 7.42 7.45 -20.57
C GLN A 209 8.32 8.21 -19.60
N ILE A 210 8.44 9.53 -19.71
CA ILE A 210 9.37 10.28 -18.83
C ILE A 210 8.89 10.21 -17.38
N GLY A 211 7.58 10.35 -17.14
CA GLY A 211 6.99 10.25 -15.80
C GLY A 211 7.03 8.84 -15.23
N ALA A 212 6.70 7.83 -16.05
CA ALA A 212 6.78 6.41 -15.66
C ALA A 212 8.24 5.96 -15.40
N TRP A 213 9.19 6.44 -16.20
CA TRP A 213 10.62 6.19 -16.03
C TRP A 213 11.15 6.87 -14.77
N GLN A 214 10.81 8.16 -14.53
CA GLN A 214 11.20 8.86 -13.30
C GLN A 214 10.63 8.18 -12.06
N ALA A 215 9.38 7.71 -12.12
CA ALA A 215 8.77 6.98 -11.03
C ALA A 215 9.41 5.61 -10.82
N CYS A 216 9.75 4.87 -11.89
CA CYS A 216 10.50 3.61 -11.81
C CYS A 216 11.88 3.81 -11.15
N MET A 217 12.63 4.84 -11.58
CA MET A 217 13.93 5.19 -11.01
C MET A 217 13.82 5.66 -9.55
N ALA A 218 12.84 6.50 -9.22
CA ALA A 218 12.58 6.95 -7.86
C ALA A 218 12.15 5.78 -6.95
N THR A 219 11.34 4.86 -7.48
CA THR A 219 10.95 3.62 -6.79
C THR A 219 12.18 2.80 -6.45
N MET A 220 13.07 2.55 -7.42
CA MET A 220 14.31 1.84 -7.18
C MET A 220 15.17 2.53 -6.11
N PHE A 221 15.25 3.86 -6.13
CA PHE A 221 16.01 4.64 -5.14
C PHE A 221 15.39 4.60 -3.73
N GLN A 222 14.08 4.76 -3.60
CA GLN A 222 13.39 4.71 -2.31
C GLN A 222 13.37 3.30 -1.71
N CYS A 223 13.36 2.26 -2.54
CA CYS A 223 13.49 0.88 -2.06
C CYS A 223 14.81 0.66 -1.31
N VAL A 224 15.92 1.32 -1.72
CA VAL A 224 17.22 1.29 -1.02
C VAL A 224 17.10 1.77 0.44
N HIS A 225 16.27 2.78 0.68
CA HIS A 225 16.02 3.29 2.03
C HIS A 225 15.19 2.32 2.89
N PHE A 226 14.22 1.62 2.30
CA PHE A 226 13.39 0.61 2.98
C PHE A 226 14.15 -0.68 3.33
N TRP A 227 15.16 -1.05 2.53
CA TRP A 227 16.01 -2.22 2.77
C TRP A 227 17.08 -1.99 3.85
N GLY A 228 17.43 -0.72 4.12
CA GLY A 228 18.44 -0.31 5.09
C GLY A 228 19.86 -0.61 4.61
N TRP A 229 20.76 0.38 4.68
CA TRP A 229 22.18 0.20 4.36
C TRP A 229 22.84 -0.97 5.14
N LYS A 230 22.36 -1.26 6.36
CA LYS A 230 22.83 -2.38 7.19
C LYS A 230 22.52 -3.78 6.64
N ALA A 231 21.50 -3.95 5.79
CA ALA A 231 21.30 -5.21 5.08
C ALA A 231 22.40 -5.45 4.02
N LEU A 232 23.08 -4.38 3.56
CA LEU A 232 24.27 -4.46 2.71
C LEU A 232 25.56 -4.79 3.50
N GLU A 233 25.58 -4.62 4.84
CA GLU A 233 26.76 -4.88 5.69
C GLU A 233 26.72 -6.21 6.45
N SER A 234 25.55 -6.83 6.65
CA SER A 234 25.45 -8.07 7.45
C SER A 234 25.83 -9.38 6.72
N SER A 235 26.46 -9.31 5.54
CA SER A 235 26.88 -10.53 4.80
C SER A 235 28.27 -11.04 5.18
N THR A 236 28.97 -10.45 6.15
CA THR A 236 30.32 -10.88 6.53
C THR A 236 30.40 -11.91 7.64
N ASP A 237 29.28 -12.29 8.29
CA ASP A 237 29.33 -13.38 9.28
C ASP A 237 28.13 -14.34 9.18
N HIS A 238 28.49 -15.55 8.76
CA HIS A 238 27.86 -16.85 8.99
C HIS A 238 26.54 -17.25 8.29
N SER A 239 26.75 -18.16 7.32
CA SER A 239 26.02 -19.42 7.05
C SER A 239 24.51 -19.37 6.77
N ASP A 240 24.16 -18.86 5.60
CA ASP A 240 23.11 -19.47 4.76
C ASP A 240 23.54 -19.36 3.29
N VAL A 241 23.72 -20.50 2.62
CA VAL A 241 24.47 -20.58 1.34
C VAL A 241 23.65 -20.15 0.10
N ALA A 242 22.41 -19.69 0.26
CA ALA A 242 21.56 -19.25 -0.86
C ALA A 242 21.33 -17.73 -0.94
N ALA A 243 21.25 -17.01 0.19
CA ALA A 243 20.96 -15.58 0.23
C ALA A 243 22.12 -14.62 -0.20
N PRO A 244 23.41 -14.92 0.07
CA PRO A 244 24.51 -13.99 -0.23
C PRO A 244 24.74 -13.77 -1.73
N LYS A 245 24.59 -14.83 -2.54
CA LYS A 245 24.77 -14.75 -4.00
C LYS A 245 23.66 -13.95 -4.67
N GLU A 246 22.45 -14.01 -4.13
CA GLU A 246 21.29 -13.26 -4.62
C GLU A 246 21.42 -11.76 -4.32
N MET A 247 22.00 -11.40 -3.18
CA MET A 247 22.33 -10.02 -2.81
C MET A 247 23.45 -9.43 -3.68
N THR A 248 24.47 -10.22 -4.04
CA THR A 248 25.52 -9.77 -4.97
C THR A 248 24.97 -9.57 -6.39
N GLY A 249 24.05 -10.44 -6.85
CA GLY A 249 23.34 -10.25 -8.10
C GLY A 249 22.50 -8.97 -8.11
N PHE A 250 21.79 -8.71 -7.00
CA PHE A 250 21.03 -7.49 -6.75
C PHE A 250 21.91 -6.23 -6.83
N GLN A 251 23.06 -6.21 -6.14
CA GLN A 251 24.00 -5.08 -6.18
C GLN A 251 24.59 -4.88 -7.58
N MET A 252 24.95 -5.96 -8.27
CA MET A 252 25.48 -5.88 -9.63
C MET A 252 24.44 -5.37 -10.62
N THR A 253 23.19 -5.80 -10.54
CA THR A 253 22.11 -5.30 -11.39
C THR A 253 21.83 -3.82 -11.11
N LEU A 254 21.64 -3.43 -9.85
CA LEU A 254 21.39 -2.03 -9.47
C LEU A 254 22.57 -1.13 -9.85
N CYS A 255 23.82 -1.53 -9.56
CA CYS A 255 25.02 -0.81 -9.97
C CYS A 255 25.17 -0.75 -11.49
N SER A 256 24.85 -1.83 -12.23
CA SER A 256 24.93 -1.81 -13.69
C SER A 256 23.91 -0.86 -14.31
N VAL A 257 22.69 -0.77 -13.74
CA VAL A 257 21.64 0.16 -14.15
C VAL A 257 22.07 1.59 -13.86
N LEU A 258 22.53 1.88 -12.63
CA LEU A 258 23.01 3.21 -12.24
C LEU A 258 24.25 3.65 -13.05
N VAL A 259 25.20 2.74 -13.32
CA VAL A 259 26.41 3.01 -14.11
C VAL A 259 26.10 3.18 -15.59
N ARG A 260 25.18 2.41 -16.17
CA ARG A 260 24.70 2.62 -17.56
C ARG A 260 24.06 4.00 -17.71
N LYS A 261 23.26 4.44 -16.73
CA LYS A 261 22.58 5.74 -16.75
C LYS A 261 23.53 6.93 -16.48
N LEU A 262 24.48 6.80 -15.57
CA LEU A 262 25.54 7.80 -15.37
C LEU A 262 26.41 7.99 -16.62
N ARG A 263 26.58 6.94 -17.44
CA ARG A 263 27.34 7.01 -18.71
C ARG A 263 26.54 7.55 -19.89
N GLN A 264 25.21 7.40 -19.89
CA GLN A 264 24.39 7.81 -21.04
C GLN A 264 24.05 9.31 -21.06
N GLY A 265 24.16 10.01 -19.92
CA GLY A 265 23.79 11.42 -19.83
C GLY A 265 22.32 11.68 -20.20
N PRO A 266 21.76 12.87 -19.89
CA PRO A 266 20.45 13.23 -20.43
C PRO A 266 20.53 13.31 -21.97
N ALA A 267 19.51 12.79 -22.66
CA ALA A 267 19.41 12.88 -24.11
C ALA A 267 19.53 14.36 -24.58
N PRO A 268 20.26 14.65 -25.68
CA PRO A 268 20.38 16.01 -26.19
C PRO A 268 19.00 16.49 -26.65
N GLY A 269 18.34 17.30 -25.81
CA GLY A 269 16.97 17.78 -26.02
C GLY A 269 16.20 18.05 -24.72
N ALA A 270 16.60 17.46 -23.60
CA ALA A 270 15.92 17.64 -22.30
C ALA A 270 16.25 18.96 -21.57
N TRP A 271 17.12 19.82 -22.14
CA TRP A 271 17.51 21.11 -21.55
C TRP A 271 16.65 22.30 -22.02
N GLY A 272 15.54 22.06 -22.73
CA GLY A 272 14.78 23.12 -23.40
C GLY A 272 13.69 23.84 -22.60
N PHE A 273 13.32 23.37 -21.40
CA PHE A 273 12.19 23.95 -20.65
C PHE A 273 12.48 24.12 -19.16
N ILE A 274 13.54 24.86 -18.85
CA ILE A 274 13.64 25.58 -17.57
C ILE A 274 14.07 27.02 -17.88
N LEU A 275 13.08 27.84 -18.22
CA LEU A 275 12.94 29.26 -17.84
C LEU A 275 11.45 29.55 -17.73
#